data_AF-A0A917UKC5-F1
#
_entry.id   AF-A0A917UKC5-F1
#
_cell.length_a   1.000
_cell.length_b   1.000
_cell.length_c   1.000
_cell.angle_alpha   90.00
_cell.angle_beta   90.00
_cell.angle_gamma   90.00
#
_symmetry.space_group_name_H-M   'P 1'
#
loop_
_entity.id
_entity.type
_entity.pdbx_description
1 polymer ?
#
loop_
_entity_poly.entity_id
_entity_poly.type
_entity_poly.pdbx_seq_one_letter_code
_entity_poly.pdbx_strand_id
1 'polypeptide(L)' 'MVEIAACDDQTAFAVQELLAARWVTATADRTTRDPRQPGVRLRCYLDVRQELPPQHRTGEAGEVS' A
#
# COMPACT_ATOMS: atom_id res chain seq x y z
N MET A 1 5.98 8.73 5.31
CA MET A 1 6.52 7.46 5.84
C MET A 1 5.35 6.61 6.27
N VAL A 2 5.30 5.34 5.87
CA VAL A 2 4.22 4.40 6.19
C VAL A 2 4.77 3.28 7.06
N GLU A 3 3.99 2.84 8.04
CA GLU A 3 4.27 1.64 8.83
C GLU A 3 3.23 0.57 8.52
N ILE A 4 3.69 -0.64 8.20
CA ILE A 4 2.87 -1.81 7.89
C ILE A 4 3.03 -2.81 9.02
N ALA A 5 1.91 -3.21 9.63
CA ALA A 5 1.86 -4.30 10.59
C ALA A 5 1.33 -5.56 9.91
N ALA A 6 2.08 -6.66 9.99
CA ALA A 6 1.66 -7.94 9.40
C ALA A 6 2.02 -9.11 10.32
N CYS A 7 1.39 -10.27 10.10
CA CYS A 7 1.71 -11.48 10.86
C CYS A 7 3.15 -11.97 10.59
N ASP A 8 3.61 -11.78 9.37
CA ASP A 8 4.87 -12.31 8.83
C ASP A 8 5.45 -11.38 7.77
N ASP A 9 6.72 -11.62 7.43
CA ASP A 9 7.50 -10.82 6.49
C ASP A 9 6.91 -10.85 5.07
N GLN A 10 6.46 -12.01 4.61
CA GLN A 10 5.90 -12.18 3.27
C GLN A 10 4.68 -11.28 3.09
N THR A 11 3.78 -11.26 4.07
CA THR A 11 2.60 -10.39 4.06
C THR A 11 3.00 -8.90 4.09
N ALA A 12 3.97 -8.51 4.92
CA ALA A 12 4.44 -7.13 4.98
C ALA A 12 5.05 -6.66 3.65
N PHE A 13 5.88 -7.49 3.02
CA PHE A 13 6.50 -7.16 1.73
C PHE A 13 5.48 -7.15 0.58
N ALA A 14 4.50 -8.05 0.56
CA ALA A 14 3.43 -8.02 -0.45
C ALA A 14 2.62 -6.71 -0.42
N VAL A 15 2.36 -6.18 0.78
CA VAL A 15 1.71 -4.87 0.94
C VAL A 15 2.61 -3.74 0.45
N GLN A 16 3.92 -3.78 0.73
CA GLN A 16 4.87 -2.80 0.18
C GLN A 16 4.88 -2.81 -1.35
N GLU A 17 4.89 -3.98 -1.99
CA GLU A 17 4.88 -4.09 -3.46
C GLU A 17 3.60 -3.50 -4.06
N LEU A 18 2.44 -3.72 -3.42
CA LEU A 18 1.18 -3.13 -3.85
C LEU A 18 1.22 -1.59 -3.80
N LEU A 19 1.82 -1.03 -2.75
CA LEU A 19 2.03 0.42 -2.64
C LEU A 19 3.04 0.92 -3.68
N ALA A 20 4.13 0.18 -3.90
CA ALA A 20 5.16 0.51 -4.89
C ALA A 20 4.65 0.48 -6.33
N ALA A 21 3.65 -0.34 -6.64
CA ALA A 21 3.02 -0.36 -7.97
C ALA A 21 2.28 0.94 -8.30
N ARG A 22 1.80 1.68 -7.28
CA ARG A 22 0.94 2.86 -7.47
C ARG A 22 1.65 4.19 -7.24
N TRP A 23 2.70 4.20 -6.43
CA TRP A 23 3.46 5.37 -6.03
C TRP A 23 4.96 5.12 -6.15
N VAL A 24 5.75 6.16 -6.44
CA VAL A 24 7.20 6.06 -6.32
C VAL A 24 7.52 5.76 -4.86
N THR A 25 8.14 4.62 -4.58
CA THR A 25 8.37 4.14 -3.21
C THR A 25 9.85 3.82 -3.03
N ALA A 26 10.49 4.37 -2.01
CA ALA A 26 11.76 3.80 -1.54
C ALA A 26 11.39 2.55 -0.74
N THR A 27 11.64 1.38 -1.31
CA THR A 27 11.34 0.08 -0.71
C THR A 27 12.15 -0.09 0.57
N ALA A 28 11.49 -0.60 1.60
CA ALA A 28 12.16 -1.02 2.81
C ALA A 28 12.82 -2.39 2.57
N ASP A 29 14.08 -2.50 2.97
CA ASP A 29 14.88 -3.73 2.85
C ASP A 29 14.57 -4.73 3.97
N ARG A 30 14.05 -4.25 5.12
CA ARG A 30 13.90 -5.07 6.33
C ARG A 30 12.65 -4.73 7.12
N THR A 31 12.01 -5.78 7.59
CA THR A 31 11.04 -5.75 8.68
C THR A 31 11.74 -5.69 10.03
N THR A 32 11.01 -5.28 11.06
CA THR A 32 11.42 -5.28 12.45
C THR A 32 10.40 -6.05 13.28
N ARG A 33 10.88 -6.78 14.29
CA ARG A 33 10.02 -7.51 15.23
C ARG A 33 10.17 -6.90 16.61
N ASP A 34 9.12 -6.29 17.13
CA ASP A 34 9.08 -5.87 18.54
C ASP A 34 8.54 -7.04 19.37
N PRO A 35 9.28 -7.55 20.38
CA PRO A 35 8.87 -8.72 21.15
C PRO A 35 7.62 -8.51 22.00
N ARG A 36 7.15 -7.27 22.17
CA ARG A 36 5.90 -6.94 22.88
C ARG A 36 4.71 -6.81 21.92
N GLN A 37 4.94 -6.92 20.60
CA GLN A 37 3.90 -6.83 19.59
C GLN A 37 3.83 -8.11 18.76
N PRO A 38 2.62 -8.61 18.47
CA PRO A 38 2.48 -9.74 17.56
C PRO A 38 2.86 -9.32 16.13
N GLY A 39 3.62 -10.17 15.45
CA GLY A 39 3.96 -10.02 14.04
C GLY A 39 5.20 -9.17 13.75
N VAL A 40 5.25 -8.58 12.56
CA VAL A 40 6.37 -7.80 12.04
C VAL A 40 5.93 -6.40 11.61
N ARG A 41 6.88 -5.47 11.60
CA ARG A 41 6.69 -4.07 11.22
C ARG A 41 7.62 -3.70 10.07
N LEU A 42 7.06 -3.25 8.95
CA LEU A 42 7.83 -2.74 7.81
C LEU A 42 7.65 -1.23 7.70
N ARG A 43 8.74 -0.52 7.39
CA ARG A 43 8.77 0.94 7.36
C ARG A 43 9.32 1.44 6.03
N CYS A 44 8.46 1.97 5.15
CA CYS A 44 8.83 2.44 3.82
C CYS A 44 8.46 3.92 3.59
N TYR A 45 9.06 4.54 2.57
CA TYR A 45 8.74 5.90 2.15
C TYR A 45 7.94 5.89 0.85
N LEU A 46 6.75 6.47 0.92
CA LEU A 46 5.85 6.64 -0.21
C LEU A 46 5.95 8.09 -0.70
N ASP A 47 6.29 8.29 -1.97
CA ASP A 47 6.19 9.56 -2.65
C ASP A 47 4.80 9.64 -3.30
N VAL A 48 3.90 10.35 -2.64
CA VAL A 48 2.50 10.48 -3.05
C VAL A 48 2.39 11.56 -4.12
N ARG A 49 3.07 11.37 -5.25
CA ARG A 49 2.92 12.24 -6.43
C ARG A 49 1.91 11.61 -7.40
N GLN A 50 0.74 12.26 -7.46
CA GLN A 50 -0.39 12.17 -8.38
C GLN A 50 -1.60 11.24 -8.11
N GLU A 51 -2.70 11.95 -7.84
CA GLU A 51 -4.09 11.82 -8.32
C GLU A 51 -4.61 10.39 -8.48
N LEU A 52 -5.57 10.01 -7.61
CA LEU A 52 -6.44 8.86 -7.86
C LEU A 52 -7.05 9.05 -9.26
N PRO A 53 -7.05 8.03 -10.14
CA PRO A 53 -7.86 8.11 -11.34
C PRO A 53 -9.29 8.36 -10.87
N PRO A 54 -10.10 9.18 -11.56
CA PRO A 54 -11.50 9.30 -11.21
C PRO A 54 -12.07 7.89 -11.12
N GLN A 55 -12.49 7.53 -9.91
CA GLN A 55 -13.22 6.31 -9.66
C GLN A 55 -14.35 6.28 -10.68
N HIS A 56 -14.30 5.32 -11.60
CA HIS A 56 -15.34 5.11 -12.57
C HIS A 56 -16.58 4.80 -11.74
N ARG A 57 -17.42 5.82 -11.51
CA ARG A 57 -18.77 5.62 -11.02
C ARG A 57 -19.46 4.90 -12.17
N THR A 58 -19.37 3.57 -12.17
CA THR A 58 -20.25 2.73 -12.97
C THR A 58 -21.65 2.95 -12.41
N GLY A 59 -22.28 3.97 -12.98
CA GLY A 59 -23.69 4.27 -12.91
C GLY A 59 -24.07 4.72 -14.31
N GLU A 60 -23.96 3.79 -15.27
CA GLU A 60 -24.65 3.94 -16.54
C GLU A 60 -26.15 3.85 -16.27
N ALA A 61 -26.86 4.95 -16.54
CA ALA A 61 -28.23 4.89 -17.00
C ALA A 61 -28.26 5.76 -18.26
N GLY A 62 -28.31 5.09 -19.41
CA GLY A 62 -28.25 5.70 -20.73
C GLY A 62 -29.35 6.74 -20.92
N GLU A 63 -28.96 7.88 -21.45
CA GLU A 63 -29.88 8.80 -22.12
C GLU A 63 -30.03 8.28 -23.55
N VAL A 64 -31.18 7.67 -23.83
CA VAL A 64 -31.64 7.36 -25.19
C VAL A 64 -32.18 8.64 -25.81
N SER A 65 -31.73 8.95 -27.03
CA SER A 65 -32.36 9.93 -27.91
C SER A 65 -32.61 9.32 -29.28
#